data_AF-A0AAV6PWG0-F1
#
_entry.id   AF-A0AAV6PWG0-F1
#
_cell.length_a   1.000
_cell.length_b   1.000
_cell.length_c   1.000
_cell.angle_alpha   90.00
_cell.angle_beta   90.00
_cell.angle_gamma   90.00
#
_symmetry.space_group_name_H-M   'P 1'
#
loop_
_entity.id
_entity.type
_entity.pdbx_description
1 polymer ?
#
loop_
_entity_poly.entity_id
_entity_poly.type
_entity_poly.pdbx_seq_one_letter_code
_entity_poly.pdbx_strand_id
1 'polypeptide(L)'
;MVRVRRKACVALFLFTLFVFGTMMGLKTLKPTDGFSDLASGFELGAKVDRRSVSRDATASPGQSHAAGSITKAALSNSGPEGTIFYDVHIFYYAWYGSPHMDGKFIHWDHILVPHWDPKIASSYPRGRHMPPEDIGSSFYPDLNPYSSRDPDVLESHMEQIGASAAGVLVLSWYPPGLADDNGEPAEDLVPALLDAAYRHNLKVAFHIQPYQGRSDQTVHDNIKYIIDRYGDHGAFYKFTSSTGKRLPLFYVYDSYLTPPESWSEFLTPTGSHSVRGSAYDSVFIALIVEERHKHDILAGGFDGMYTYFASNGFSFGSSHQNWKAIKAFCDGNSLLFIPSVGPGYIDTSIRPWNNHNTRNRVNGRYYETALQAALDARPDVVAITSFNEWHEGTQIERAVPKKTVTRVYLDYQPHGPDHYLELTRRWAEQYNKEKEQWLM
;
A
#
# COMPACT_ATOMS: atom_id res chain seq x y z
N MET A 1 33.82 -47.09 0.24
CA MET A 1 32.90 -46.01 -0.21
C MET A 1 31.42 -46.18 0.20
N VAL A 2 30.91 -47.40 0.45
CA VAL A 2 29.46 -47.60 0.78
C VAL A 2 29.08 -47.21 2.24
N ARG A 3 29.98 -47.38 3.22
CA ARG A 3 29.71 -47.05 4.63
C ARG A 3 29.59 -45.54 4.92
N VAL A 4 30.32 -44.70 4.17
CA VAL A 4 30.29 -43.23 4.35
C VAL A 4 29.01 -42.63 3.78
N ARG A 5 28.54 -43.15 2.63
CA ARG A 5 27.26 -42.75 2.02
C ARG A 5 26.05 -43.09 2.90
N ARG A 6 26.06 -44.25 3.59
CA ARG A 6 24.99 -44.61 4.54
C ARG A 6 24.90 -43.65 5.73
N LYS A 7 26.02 -43.21 6.28
CA LYS A 7 26.03 -42.25 7.41
C LYS A 7 25.53 -40.87 6.99
N ALA A 8 25.88 -40.41 5.80
CA ALA A 8 25.40 -39.14 5.25
C ALA A 8 23.88 -39.16 4.97
N CYS A 9 23.34 -40.24 4.40
CA CYS A 9 21.90 -40.37 4.18
C CYS A 9 21.09 -40.47 5.49
N VAL A 10 21.63 -41.16 6.52
CA VAL A 10 20.98 -41.23 7.84
C VAL A 10 20.99 -39.86 8.52
N ALA A 11 22.08 -39.10 8.44
CA ALA A 11 22.14 -37.74 8.97
C ALA A 11 21.17 -36.79 8.26
N LEU A 12 21.07 -36.89 6.93
CA LEU A 12 20.14 -36.08 6.13
C LEU A 12 18.67 -36.41 6.46
N PHE A 13 18.36 -37.69 6.68
CA PHE A 13 17.02 -38.16 7.04
C PHE A 13 16.61 -37.75 8.47
N LEU A 14 17.56 -37.80 9.42
CA LEU A 14 17.32 -37.30 10.78
C LEU A 14 17.16 -35.78 10.81
N PHE A 15 17.89 -35.05 9.96
CA PHE A 15 17.74 -33.61 9.81
C PHE A 15 16.39 -33.23 9.21
N THR A 16 15.92 -33.93 8.17
CA THR A 16 14.57 -33.68 7.62
C THR A 16 13.46 -34.07 8.59
N LEU A 17 13.60 -35.16 9.35
CA LEU A 17 12.65 -35.49 10.42
C LEU A 17 12.61 -34.44 11.54
N PHE A 18 13.76 -33.86 11.89
CA PHE A 18 13.82 -32.77 12.89
C PHE A 18 13.14 -31.50 12.38
N VAL A 19 13.36 -31.12 11.11
CA VAL A 19 12.69 -29.97 10.47
C VAL A 19 11.18 -30.21 10.37
N PHE A 20 10.74 -31.40 9.98
CA PHE A 20 9.31 -31.72 9.91
C PHE A 20 8.66 -31.80 11.31
N GLY A 21 9.36 -32.35 12.30
CA GLY A 21 8.87 -32.42 13.69
C GLY A 21 8.74 -31.04 14.33
N THR A 22 9.68 -30.13 14.08
CA THR A 22 9.62 -28.74 14.56
C THR A 22 8.53 -27.95 13.86
N MET A 23 8.34 -28.14 12.55
CA MET A 23 7.23 -27.52 11.81
C MET A 23 5.85 -28.04 12.24
N MET A 24 5.72 -29.31 12.63
CA MET A 24 4.47 -29.84 13.19
C MET A 24 4.23 -29.38 14.63
N GLY A 25 5.27 -29.25 15.46
CA GLY A 25 5.16 -28.74 16.83
C GLY A 25 4.80 -27.26 16.91
N LEU A 26 5.23 -26.45 15.93
CA LEU A 26 4.83 -25.05 15.80
C LEU A 26 3.38 -24.89 15.33
N LYS A 27 2.81 -25.90 14.65
CA LYS A 27 1.40 -25.91 14.20
C LYS A 27 0.39 -26.34 15.26
N THR A 28 0.83 -26.94 16.37
CA THR A 28 -0.07 -27.37 17.47
C THR A 28 -0.17 -26.35 18.61
N LEU A 29 0.60 -25.27 18.56
CA LEU A 29 0.48 -24.17 19.51
C LEU A 29 -0.66 -23.24 19.06
N LYS A 30 -1.86 -23.49 19.59
CA LYS A 30 -2.94 -22.48 19.62
C LYS A 30 -2.59 -21.41 20.65
N PRO A 31 -2.87 -20.12 20.41
CA PRO A 31 -2.99 -19.14 21.48
C PRO A 31 -4.23 -19.49 22.29
N THR A 32 -4.04 -19.91 23.54
CA THR A 32 -5.08 -19.91 24.56
C THR A 32 -5.16 -18.53 25.20
N ASP A 33 -6.39 -18.06 25.36
CA ASP A 33 -6.84 -16.74 25.78
C ASP A 33 -6.27 -16.22 27.11
N GLY A 34 -6.27 -14.88 27.23
CA GLY A 34 -6.75 -14.24 28.45
C GLY A 34 -5.90 -13.11 29.00
N PHE A 35 -6.23 -11.86 28.64
CA PHE A 35 -6.29 -10.76 29.60
C PHE A 35 -7.36 -9.77 29.14
N SER A 36 -8.59 -9.97 29.60
CA SER A 36 -9.59 -8.93 29.87
C SER A 36 -10.77 -9.58 30.56
N ASP A 37 -10.74 -9.56 31.89
CA ASP A 37 -11.95 -9.67 32.68
C ASP A 37 -11.74 -8.92 34.00
N LEU A 38 -12.32 -7.72 34.09
CA LEU A 38 -12.79 -7.16 35.36
C LEU A 38 -13.83 -6.05 35.09
N ALA A 39 -15.09 -6.42 35.31
CA ALA A 39 -16.27 -5.64 35.73
C ALA A 39 -17.50 -5.95 34.84
N SER A 40 -18.31 -6.97 35.19
CA SER A 40 -19.51 -6.84 36.06
C SER A 40 -20.49 -5.80 35.51
N GLY A 41 -21.74 -6.08 35.11
CA GLY A 41 -22.63 -7.23 35.22
C GLY A 41 -24.06 -6.68 35.23
N PHE A 42 -25.02 -7.31 34.53
CA PHE A 42 -26.40 -7.57 34.99
C PHE A 42 -27.24 -8.22 33.88
N GLU A 43 -28.14 -9.10 34.33
CA GLU A 43 -28.91 -10.13 33.63
C GLU A 43 -30.22 -9.66 32.96
N LEU A 44 -30.84 -10.64 32.27
CA LEU A 44 -32.24 -10.83 31.84
C LEU A 44 -32.59 -10.23 30.47
N GLY A 45 -33.02 -10.95 29.44
CA GLY A 45 -33.64 -12.28 29.34
C GLY A 45 -35.05 -12.14 28.76
N ALA A 46 -35.28 -12.51 27.49
CA ALA A 46 -36.58 -12.97 26.98
C ALA A 46 -36.51 -13.45 25.52
N LYS A 47 -36.89 -14.73 25.31
CA LYS A 47 -37.36 -15.30 24.05
C LYS A 47 -38.76 -14.77 23.72
N VAL A 48 -39.05 -14.45 22.45
CA VAL A 48 -40.35 -14.74 21.82
C VAL A 48 -40.14 -15.06 20.33
N ASP A 49 -41.02 -15.95 19.87
CA ASP A 49 -41.02 -16.78 18.68
C ASP A 49 -41.93 -16.21 17.56
N ARG A 50 -41.70 -16.70 16.32
CA ARG A 50 -42.66 -16.85 15.20
C ARG A 50 -43.26 -15.63 14.43
N ARG A 51 -43.02 -15.63 13.11
CA ARG A 51 -43.93 -16.02 11.98
C ARG A 51 -43.83 -15.11 10.73
N SER A 52 -43.30 -15.72 9.67
CA SER A 52 -43.67 -15.66 8.23
C SER A 52 -44.82 -14.75 7.77
N VAL A 53 -44.59 -14.00 6.67
CA VAL A 53 -45.49 -13.92 5.50
C VAL A 53 -44.66 -13.66 4.22
N SER A 54 -44.87 -14.53 3.22
CA SER A 54 -44.35 -14.45 1.85
C SER A 54 -45.12 -13.44 0.99
N ARG A 55 -44.48 -12.88 -0.05
CA ARG A 55 -45.15 -12.58 -1.33
C ARG A 55 -44.15 -12.49 -2.49
N ASP A 56 -44.36 -13.38 -3.46
CA ASP A 56 -43.77 -13.43 -4.80
C ASP A 56 -44.18 -12.22 -5.66
N ALA A 57 -43.32 -11.84 -6.62
CA ALA A 57 -43.65 -11.89 -8.06
C ALA A 57 -42.52 -11.30 -8.96
N THR A 58 -41.82 -12.21 -9.64
CA THR A 58 -41.42 -12.19 -11.08
C THR A 58 -41.62 -10.94 -11.93
N ALA A 59 -40.57 -10.50 -12.65
CA ALA A 59 -40.36 -10.80 -14.09
C ALA A 59 -39.23 -9.94 -14.73
N SER A 60 -38.27 -10.60 -15.38
CA SER A 60 -37.55 -10.10 -16.57
C SER A 60 -38.10 -10.89 -17.79
N PRO A 61 -37.90 -10.49 -19.08
CA PRO A 61 -36.57 -10.58 -19.73
C PRO A 61 -36.29 -9.55 -20.85
N GLY A 62 -35.01 -9.37 -21.18
CA GLY A 62 -34.59 -8.66 -22.38
C GLY A 62 -33.11 -8.82 -22.66
N GLN A 63 -32.74 -9.92 -23.31
CA GLN A 63 -31.42 -10.13 -23.90
C GLN A 63 -31.19 -9.17 -25.08
N SER A 64 -29.98 -8.61 -25.18
CA SER A 64 -29.28 -8.57 -26.46
C SER A 64 -27.77 -8.55 -26.23
N HIS A 65 -27.11 -9.54 -26.81
CA HIS A 65 -25.66 -9.57 -26.98
C HIS A 65 -25.24 -8.48 -27.96
N ALA A 66 -24.25 -7.67 -27.58
CA ALA A 66 -23.35 -7.05 -28.53
C ALA A 66 -21.94 -7.07 -27.92
N ALA A 67 -21.10 -7.95 -28.45
CA ALA A 67 -19.66 -7.88 -28.26
C ALA A 67 -19.17 -6.59 -28.95
N GLY A 68 -18.84 -5.58 -28.14
CA GLY A 68 -18.21 -4.36 -28.58
C GLY A 68 -16.93 -4.16 -27.78
N SER A 69 -15.79 -4.30 -28.45
CA SER A 69 -14.51 -3.82 -27.94
C SER A 69 -14.64 -2.32 -27.68
N ILE A 70 -14.63 -1.91 -26.41
CA ILE A 70 -14.60 -0.51 -26.01
C ILE A 70 -13.15 -0.17 -25.76
N THR A 71 -12.58 0.59 -26.67
CA THR A 71 -11.28 1.24 -26.54
C THR A 71 -11.29 2.10 -25.27
N LYS A 72 -10.61 1.65 -24.22
CA LYS A 72 -10.46 2.38 -22.96
C LYS A 72 -9.51 3.55 -23.22
N ALA A 73 -10.02 4.77 -23.20
CA ALA A 73 -9.18 5.96 -23.28
C ALA A 73 -8.31 6.01 -22.00
N ALA A 74 -6.99 5.94 -22.15
CA ALA A 74 -6.10 6.28 -21.05
C ALA A 74 -6.37 7.74 -20.67
N LEU A 75 -6.81 7.98 -19.43
CA LEU A 75 -7.06 9.33 -18.97
C LEU A 75 -5.70 9.99 -18.73
N SER A 76 -5.34 10.90 -19.62
CA SER A 76 -4.17 11.76 -19.49
C SER A 76 -4.59 13.23 -19.53
N ASN A 77 -3.81 14.09 -18.89
CA ASN A 77 -3.98 15.54 -18.98
C ASN A 77 -2.64 16.18 -19.32
N SER A 78 -2.62 17.06 -20.31
CA SER A 78 -1.42 17.78 -20.73
C SER A 78 -1.43 19.19 -20.15
N GLY A 79 -0.47 19.46 -19.25
CA GLY A 79 -0.23 20.77 -18.67
C GLY A 79 1.10 21.38 -19.14
N PRO A 80 1.44 22.60 -18.67
CA PRO A 80 2.75 23.21 -18.91
C PRO A 80 3.93 22.33 -18.41
N GLU A 81 3.68 21.43 -17.45
CA GLU A 81 4.65 20.46 -16.91
C GLU A 81 4.71 19.11 -17.65
N GLY A 82 4.00 19.00 -18.78
CA GLY A 82 3.89 17.79 -19.59
C GLY A 82 2.65 16.95 -19.29
N THR A 83 2.61 15.74 -19.85
CA THR A 83 1.48 14.82 -19.72
C THR A 83 1.53 14.06 -18.40
N ILE A 84 0.40 14.05 -17.68
CA ILE A 84 0.18 13.27 -16.46
C ILE A 84 -0.68 12.04 -16.79
N PHE A 85 -0.39 10.89 -16.16
CA PHE A 85 -1.11 9.63 -16.38
C PHE A 85 -1.86 9.17 -15.14
N TYR A 86 -3.20 9.14 -15.19
CA TYR A 86 -4.04 8.75 -14.05
C TYR A 86 -4.13 7.22 -13.80
N ASP A 87 -3.44 6.43 -14.62
CA ASP A 87 -3.22 4.99 -14.40
C ASP A 87 -1.87 4.70 -13.70
N VAL A 88 -1.11 5.76 -13.37
CA VAL A 88 0.13 5.67 -12.59
C VAL A 88 -0.12 6.29 -11.23
N HIS A 89 -0.14 5.43 -10.22
CA HIS A 89 -0.41 5.78 -8.83
C HIS A 89 0.90 5.83 -8.04
N ILE A 90 0.97 6.64 -6.98
CA ILE A 90 2.17 6.76 -6.14
C ILE A 90 1.80 6.90 -4.65
N PHE A 91 2.36 6.05 -3.79
CA PHE A 91 2.11 6.10 -2.35
C PHE A 91 2.76 7.33 -1.72
N TYR A 92 1.99 8.08 -0.92
CA TYR A 92 2.37 9.37 -0.35
C TYR A 92 2.08 9.43 1.15
N TYR A 93 3.01 10.02 1.91
CA TYR A 93 2.96 10.11 3.38
C TYR A 93 2.97 11.57 3.83
N ALA A 94 1.97 11.94 4.64
CA ALA A 94 1.75 13.29 5.15
C ALA A 94 2.06 13.42 6.65
N TRP A 95 2.96 12.59 7.18
CA TRP A 95 3.20 12.43 8.62
C TRP A 95 4.45 13.13 9.16
N TYR A 96 5.20 13.84 8.31
CA TYR A 96 6.45 14.48 8.71
C TYR A 96 6.20 15.81 9.41
N GLY A 97 6.93 16.10 10.49
CA GLY A 97 6.77 17.34 11.24
C GLY A 97 8.11 18.02 11.56
N SER A 98 8.11 19.34 11.65
CA SER A 98 9.28 20.16 11.98
C SER A 98 9.02 21.08 13.18
N PRO A 99 10.06 21.46 13.97
CA PRO A 99 9.87 22.31 15.14
C PRO A 99 9.21 23.66 14.86
N HIS A 100 9.42 24.22 13.66
CA HIS A 100 8.85 25.52 13.28
C HIS A 100 7.34 25.45 13.06
N MET A 101 6.83 24.38 12.44
CA MET A 101 5.42 24.24 12.08
C MET A 101 4.63 23.44 13.12
N ASP A 102 5.24 22.39 13.68
CA ASP A 102 4.60 21.37 14.51
C ASP A 102 5.05 21.43 15.98
N GLY A 103 5.98 22.33 16.32
CA GLY A 103 6.55 22.48 17.66
C GLY A 103 7.59 21.41 18.05
N LYS A 104 7.70 20.33 17.28
CA LYS A 104 8.73 19.29 17.40
C LYS A 104 8.95 18.58 16.05
N PHE A 105 10.00 17.77 15.97
CA PHE A 105 10.10 16.80 14.89
C PHE A 105 9.07 15.69 15.10
N ILE A 106 8.48 15.23 14.00
CA ILE A 106 7.58 14.07 13.93
C ILE A 106 8.07 13.20 12.76
N HIS A 107 8.12 11.88 12.95
CA HIS A 107 8.71 10.90 12.05
C HIS A 107 10.22 11.05 11.78
N TRP A 108 10.77 12.26 11.61
CA TRP A 108 12.21 12.44 11.40
C TRP A 108 13.03 11.94 12.59
N ASP A 109 12.53 12.13 13.81
CA ASP A 109 13.09 11.65 15.06
C ASP A 109 12.56 10.24 15.40
N HIS A 110 12.46 9.35 14.41
CA HIS A 110 11.96 7.99 14.60
C HIS A 110 12.81 7.21 15.62
N ILE A 111 12.18 6.25 16.31
CA ILE A 111 12.89 5.31 17.18
C ILE A 111 13.59 4.20 16.38
N LEU A 112 14.63 3.60 16.95
CA LEU A 112 15.14 2.32 16.46
C LEU A 112 14.21 1.21 16.95
N VAL A 113 13.44 0.63 16.03
CA VAL A 113 12.44 -0.40 16.29
C VAL A 113 13.15 -1.69 16.74
N PRO A 114 12.87 -2.19 17.95
CA PRO A 114 13.48 -3.41 18.43
C PRO A 114 12.99 -4.63 17.62
N HIS A 115 13.87 -5.62 17.46
CA HIS A 115 13.45 -6.91 16.93
C HIS A 115 12.45 -7.58 17.89
N TRP A 116 11.46 -8.32 17.36
CA TRP A 116 10.43 -8.96 18.19
C TRP A 116 10.97 -10.03 19.15
N ASP A 117 12.02 -10.76 18.76
CA ASP A 117 12.79 -11.63 19.65
C ASP A 117 13.72 -10.80 20.55
N PRO A 118 13.50 -10.77 21.89
CA PRO A 118 14.31 -10.00 22.82
C PRO A 118 15.80 -10.34 22.80
N LYS A 119 16.17 -11.59 22.47
CA LYS A 119 17.57 -12.04 22.38
C LYS A 119 18.28 -11.45 21.17
N ILE A 120 17.56 -11.28 20.07
CA ILE A 120 18.08 -10.60 18.89
C ILE A 120 18.11 -9.10 19.13
N ALA A 121 17.06 -8.55 19.75
CA ALA A 121 16.96 -7.12 20.05
C ALA A 121 18.08 -6.59 20.95
N SER A 122 18.65 -7.39 21.84
CA SER A 122 19.81 -6.98 22.66
C SER A 122 21.10 -6.79 21.86
N SER A 123 21.16 -7.32 20.63
CA SER A 123 22.34 -7.23 19.75
C SER A 123 22.32 -5.99 18.83
N TYR A 124 21.24 -5.20 18.86
CA TYR A 124 21.06 -4.02 18.01
C TYR A 124 20.96 -2.73 18.84
N PRO A 125 21.38 -1.59 18.29
CA PRO A 125 21.27 -0.31 18.97
C PRO A 125 19.81 0.05 19.25
N ARG A 126 19.61 0.81 20.33
CA ARG A 126 18.33 1.39 20.72
C ARG A 126 18.48 2.88 20.83
N GLY A 127 17.39 3.60 20.67
CA GLY A 127 17.37 5.04 20.83
C GLY A 127 16.38 5.69 19.89
N ARG A 128 16.55 6.99 19.74
CA ARG A 128 15.77 7.86 18.87
C ARG A 128 16.75 8.69 18.05
N HIS A 129 16.43 8.90 16.78
CA HIS A 129 17.18 9.82 15.94
C HIS A 129 17.08 11.27 16.46
N MET A 130 18.10 12.09 16.20
CA MET A 130 18.17 13.49 16.62
C MET A 130 18.29 14.46 15.43
N PRO A 131 17.16 14.86 14.81
CA PRO A 131 17.18 15.78 13.68
C PRO A 131 17.67 17.19 14.10
N PRO A 132 18.19 18.00 13.17
CA PRO A 132 18.14 17.79 11.72
C PRO A 132 19.29 16.93 11.17
N GLU A 133 20.39 16.75 11.90
CA GLU A 133 21.59 16.09 11.37
C GLU A 133 21.49 14.55 11.39
N ASP A 134 20.73 13.98 12.33
CA ASP A 134 20.46 12.54 12.41
C ASP A 134 18.95 12.27 12.28
N ILE A 135 18.53 11.78 11.13
CA ILE A 135 17.12 11.43 10.85
C ILE A 135 16.92 9.93 10.69
N GLY A 136 15.70 9.47 10.92
CA GLY A 136 15.24 8.10 10.68
C GLY A 136 15.10 7.75 9.21
N SER A 137 16.10 8.03 8.38
CA SER A 137 16.19 7.62 6.98
C SER A 137 17.63 7.29 6.61
N SER A 138 17.83 6.39 5.66
CA SER A 138 19.15 6.10 5.08
C SER A 138 19.58 7.15 4.04
N PHE A 139 18.64 7.96 3.53
CA PHE A 139 18.85 9.06 2.60
C PHE A 139 18.52 10.39 3.28
N TYR A 140 18.82 11.51 2.63
CA TYR A 140 18.52 12.85 3.17
C TYR A 140 17.70 13.68 2.16
N PRO A 141 16.54 14.24 2.55
CA PRO A 141 15.68 15.03 1.66
C PRO A 141 16.33 16.34 1.25
N ASP A 142 16.14 16.72 -0.02
CA ASP A 142 16.53 18.04 -0.55
C ASP A 142 15.84 19.19 0.20
N LEU A 143 14.58 18.95 0.60
CA LEU A 143 13.77 19.88 1.39
C LEU A 143 14.15 19.94 2.89
N ASN A 144 15.23 19.26 3.31
CA ASN A 144 15.59 19.05 4.71
C ASN A 144 14.48 18.32 5.50
N PRO A 145 14.64 18.06 6.81
CA PRO A 145 13.59 17.46 7.64
C PRO A 145 12.38 18.41 7.77
N TYR A 146 11.49 18.32 6.79
CA TYR A 146 10.39 19.24 6.53
C TYR A 146 9.14 18.93 7.37
N SER A 147 8.16 19.82 7.33
CA SER A 147 6.81 19.54 7.81
C SER A 147 5.89 19.24 6.62
N SER A 148 5.11 18.17 6.70
CA SER A 148 4.02 17.88 5.76
C SER A 148 2.88 18.90 5.84
N ARG A 149 2.86 19.74 6.89
CA ARG A 149 1.91 20.86 7.05
C ARG A 149 2.35 22.14 6.35
N ASP A 150 3.59 22.19 5.87
CA ASP A 150 4.13 23.36 5.20
C ASP A 150 3.55 23.48 3.78
N PRO A 151 2.84 24.57 3.44
CA PRO A 151 2.26 24.75 2.13
C PRO A 151 3.31 24.77 1.01
N ASP A 152 4.52 25.28 1.26
CA ASP A 152 5.58 25.32 0.24
C ASP A 152 6.14 23.92 -0.03
N VAL A 153 6.17 23.06 1.00
CA VAL A 153 6.52 21.64 0.87
C VAL A 153 5.44 20.89 0.10
N LEU A 154 4.16 21.12 0.40
CA LEU A 154 3.05 20.52 -0.34
C LEU A 154 3.11 20.90 -1.82
N GLU A 155 3.32 22.18 -2.15
CA GLU A 155 3.47 22.62 -3.54
C GLU A 155 4.67 21.95 -4.21
N SER A 156 5.84 21.93 -3.56
CA SER A 156 7.02 21.26 -4.11
C SER A 156 6.80 19.76 -4.34
N HIS A 157 6.04 19.10 -3.47
CA HIS A 157 5.69 17.69 -3.64
C HIS A 157 4.79 17.48 -4.86
N MET A 158 3.77 18.33 -5.06
CA MET A 158 2.88 18.22 -6.21
C MET A 158 3.64 18.48 -7.53
N GLU A 159 4.54 19.46 -7.56
CA GLU A 159 5.43 19.72 -8.70
C GLU A 159 6.32 18.50 -9.00
N GLN A 160 6.91 17.86 -7.99
CA GLN A 160 7.75 16.67 -8.18
C GLN A 160 6.93 15.46 -8.67
N ILE A 161 5.72 15.26 -8.13
CA ILE A 161 4.82 14.20 -8.58
C ILE A 161 4.39 14.45 -10.03
N GLY A 162 4.02 15.68 -10.38
CA GLY A 162 3.76 16.10 -11.76
C GLY A 162 4.96 15.88 -12.69
N ALA A 163 6.16 16.22 -12.23
CA ALA A 163 7.41 15.97 -12.94
C ALA A 163 7.66 14.47 -13.19
N SER A 164 7.19 13.59 -12.31
CA SER A 164 7.25 12.12 -12.50
C SER A 164 6.20 11.56 -13.46
N ALA A 165 5.24 12.38 -13.90
CA ALA A 165 4.05 12.02 -14.69
C ALA A 165 3.04 11.08 -14.01
N ALA A 166 3.23 10.77 -12.72
CA ALA A 166 2.21 10.07 -11.92
C ALA A 166 1.01 10.99 -11.67
N GLY A 167 -0.21 10.51 -11.94
CA GLY A 167 -1.42 11.33 -11.85
C GLY A 167 -2.23 11.15 -10.58
N VAL A 168 -1.96 10.11 -9.81
CA VAL A 168 -2.73 9.80 -8.60
C VAL A 168 -1.78 9.59 -7.44
N LEU A 169 -1.79 10.51 -6.48
CA LEU A 169 -1.15 10.26 -5.20
C LEU A 169 -2.10 9.48 -4.30
N VAL A 170 -1.56 8.46 -3.64
CA VAL A 170 -2.28 7.50 -2.81
C VAL A 170 -1.89 7.80 -1.37
N LEU A 171 -2.72 8.61 -0.70
CA LEU A 171 -2.44 9.17 0.61
C LEU A 171 -2.58 8.12 1.71
N SER A 172 -1.49 7.88 2.46
CA SER A 172 -1.51 7.16 3.73
C SER A 172 -2.49 7.84 4.69
N TRP A 173 -3.52 7.10 5.12
CA TRP A 173 -4.64 7.67 5.85
C TRP A 173 -5.01 6.88 7.12
N TYR A 174 -5.17 7.64 8.20
CA TYR A 174 -5.71 7.20 9.48
C TYR A 174 -7.00 7.98 9.79
N PRO A 175 -7.96 7.38 10.53
CA PRO A 175 -9.16 8.08 10.98
C PRO A 175 -8.85 9.32 11.83
N PRO A 176 -9.78 10.30 11.91
CA PRO A 176 -9.60 11.48 12.76
C PRO A 176 -9.21 11.13 14.19
N GLY A 177 -8.15 11.76 14.70
CA GLY A 177 -7.62 11.52 16.05
C GLY A 177 -6.76 10.27 16.19
N LEU A 178 -6.53 9.49 15.14
CA LEU A 178 -5.63 8.35 15.11
C LEU A 178 -4.39 8.62 14.25
N ALA A 179 -3.32 7.88 14.51
CA ALA A 179 -2.06 7.90 13.79
C ALA A 179 -1.36 6.54 13.94
N ASP A 180 -0.20 6.36 13.28
CA ASP A 180 0.68 5.25 13.61
C ASP A 180 1.40 5.48 14.95
N ASP A 181 2.08 4.45 15.46
CA ASP A 181 2.74 4.46 16.77
C ASP A 181 3.86 5.51 16.91
N ASN A 182 4.35 6.09 15.81
CA ASN A 182 5.48 7.03 15.79
C ASN A 182 5.08 8.43 15.28
N GLY A 183 3.82 8.61 14.91
CA GLY A 183 3.29 9.84 14.31
C GLY A 183 2.30 10.59 15.20
N GLU A 184 1.64 11.57 14.58
CA GLU A 184 0.51 12.30 15.14
C GLU A 184 -0.64 12.36 14.12
N PRO A 185 -1.89 12.61 14.55
CA PRO A 185 -3.02 12.69 13.63
C PRO A 185 -2.78 13.74 12.53
N ALA A 186 -2.92 13.30 11.28
CA ALA A 186 -2.66 14.10 10.08
C ALA A 186 -3.91 14.29 9.20
N GLU A 187 -5.07 13.84 9.67
CA GLU A 187 -6.32 13.87 8.90
C GLU A 187 -6.77 15.29 8.55
N ASP A 188 -6.47 16.27 9.40
CA ASP A 188 -6.79 17.68 9.18
C ASP A 188 -5.99 18.32 8.03
N LEU A 189 -4.94 17.66 7.53
CA LEU A 189 -4.17 18.08 6.36
C LEU A 189 -4.80 17.70 5.03
N VAL A 190 -5.77 16.77 5.03
CA VAL A 190 -6.39 16.25 3.80
C VAL A 190 -6.99 17.36 2.92
N PRO A 191 -7.73 18.37 3.45
CA PRO A 191 -8.22 19.49 2.64
C PRO A 191 -7.11 20.27 1.92
N ALA A 192 -6.05 20.66 2.63
CA ALA A 192 -4.95 21.44 2.05
C ALA A 192 -4.17 20.65 0.99
N LEU A 193 -3.99 19.35 1.23
CA LEU A 193 -3.38 18.43 0.27
C LEU A 193 -4.23 18.28 -1.00
N LEU A 194 -5.55 18.18 -0.85
CA LEU A 194 -6.49 18.12 -1.97
C LEU A 194 -6.45 19.40 -2.82
N ASP A 195 -6.41 20.57 -2.18
CA ASP A 195 -6.28 21.87 -2.85
C ASP A 195 -4.96 21.95 -3.66
N ALA A 196 -3.84 21.57 -3.04
CA ALA A 196 -2.53 21.52 -3.71
C ALA A 196 -2.57 20.57 -4.91
N ALA A 197 -3.06 19.33 -4.74
CA ALA A 197 -3.19 18.37 -5.82
C ALA A 197 -4.06 18.90 -6.97
N TYR A 198 -5.15 19.61 -6.65
CA TYR A 198 -6.05 20.18 -7.67
C TYR A 198 -5.36 21.24 -8.53
N ARG A 199 -4.56 22.13 -7.93
CA ARG A 199 -3.78 23.15 -8.66
C ARG A 199 -2.83 22.55 -9.68
N HIS A 200 -2.30 21.36 -9.39
CA HIS A 200 -1.35 20.62 -10.23
C HIS A 200 -2.01 19.56 -11.13
N ASN A 201 -3.34 19.55 -11.24
CA ASN A 201 -4.11 18.55 -11.99
C ASN A 201 -3.92 17.11 -11.53
N LEU A 202 -3.44 16.90 -10.30
CA LEU A 202 -3.29 15.59 -9.69
C LEU A 202 -4.62 15.14 -9.05
N LYS A 203 -4.70 13.84 -8.77
CA LYS A 203 -5.81 13.23 -8.03
C LYS A 203 -5.31 12.56 -6.76
N VAL A 204 -6.19 12.44 -5.78
CA VAL A 204 -5.92 11.85 -4.47
C VAL A 204 -6.83 10.64 -4.27
N ALA A 205 -6.21 9.47 -4.13
CA ALA A 205 -6.83 8.26 -3.62
C ALA A 205 -6.35 8.01 -2.17
N PHE A 206 -7.01 7.10 -1.45
CA PHE A 206 -6.72 6.87 -0.03
C PHE A 206 -6.17 5.46 0.20
N HIS A 207 -5.16 5.38 1.07
CA HIS A 207 -4.53 4.17 1.55
C HIS A 207 -4.88 3.98 3.02
N ILE A 208 -5.89 3.16 3.27
CA ILE A 208 -6.42 2.91 4.61
C ILE A 208 -5.41 2.07 5.38
N GLN A 209 -4.74 2.71 6.34
CA GLN A 209 -3.73 2.08 7.18
C GLN A 209 -4.36 1.15 8.22
N PRO A 210 -3.59 0.23 8.84
CA PRO A 210 -4.01 -0.50 10.02
C PRO A 210 -4.05 0.47 11.20
N TYR A 211 -5.22 0.61 11.82
CA TYR A 211 -5.42 1.43 13.00
C TYR A 211 -6.07 0.62 14.12
N GLN A 212 -5.93 1.09 15.36
CA GLN A 212 -6.52 0.41 16.51
C GLN A 212 -8.04 0.31 16.35
N GLY A 213 -8.57 -0.91 16.49
CA GLY A 213 -10.00 -1.17 16.35
C GLY A 213 -10.50 -1.28 14.91
N ARG A 214 -9.61 -1.35 13.90
CA ARG A 214 -10.02 -1.54 12.50
C ARG A 214 -10.81 -2.84 12.31
N SER A 215 -12.03 -2.71 11.81
CA SER A 215 -12.91 -3.80 11.35
C SER A 215 -13.61 -3.43 10.04
N ASP A 216 -14.36 -4.37 9.47
CA ASP A 216 -15.31 -4.14 8.37
C ASP A 216 -16.25 -2.94 8.66
N GLN A 217 -16.87 -2.90 9.84
CA GLN A 217 -17.75 -1.80 10.25
C GLN A 217 -17.03 -0.46 10.38
N THR A 218 -15.87 -0.41 11.04
CA THR A 218 -15.15 0.87 11.18
C THR A 218 -14.59 1.34 9.85
N VAL A 219 -14.18 0.43 8.96
CA VAL A 219 -13.77 0.79 7.60
C VAL A 219 -14.96 1.32 6.83
N HIS A 220 -16.13 0.68 6.88
CA HIS A 220 -17.37 1.21 6.29
C HIS A 220 -17.64 2.66 6.73
N ASP A 221 -17.60 2.93 8.04
CA ASP A 221 -17.87 4.27 8.58
C ASP A 221 -16.83 5.30 8.13
N ASN A 222 -15.57 4.88 8.02
CA ASN A 222 -14.49 5.72 7.51
C ASN A 222 -14.59 5.99 6.00
N ILE A 223 -15.08 5.03 5.20
CA ILE A 223 -15.37 5.26 3.78
C ILE A 223 -16.47 6.31 3.62
N LYS A 224 -17.55 6.19 4.41
CA LYS A 224 -18.60 7.20 4.46
C LYS A 224 -18.04 8.57 4.86
N TYR A 225 -17.22 8.63 5.90
CA TYR A 225 -16.56 9.87 6.32
C TYR A 225 -15.74 10.52 5.20
N ILE A 226 -14.86 9.74 4.56
CA ILE A 226 -14.00 10.24 3.47
C ILE A 226 -14.84 10.75 2.29
N ILE A 227 -15.86 10.01 1.88
CA ILE A 227 -16.71 10.40 0.75
C ILE A 227 -17.57 11.62 1.09
N ASP A 228 -18.22 11.64 2.26
CA ASP A 228 -19.05 12.78 2.69
C ASP A 228 -18.20 14.06 2.86
N ARG A 229 -16.95 13.93 3.31
CA ARG A 229 -16.07 15.08 3.58
C ARG A 229 -15.32 15.58 2.35
N TYR A 230 -14.88 14.66 1.48
CA TYR A 230 -13.92 14.95 0.41
C TYR A 230 -14.42 14.58 -1.00
N GLY A 231 -15.50 13.80 -1.14
CA GLY A 231 -15.91 13.18 -2.40
C GLY A 231 -16.36 14.12 -3.53
N ASP A 232 -16.68 15.38 -3.17
CA ASP A 232 -17.04 16.46 -4.09
C ASP A 232 -15.83 17.30 -4.53
N HIS A 233 -14.65 17.10 -3.91
CA HIS A 233 -13.46 17.84 -4.24
C HIS A 233 -12.93 17.49 -5.64
N GLY A 234 -12.50 18.49 -6.41
CA GLY A 234 -12.05 18.29 -7.79
C GLY A 234 -10.82 17.38 -7.95
N ALA A 235 -10.00 17.25 -6.90
CA ALA A 235 -8.87 16.31 -6.85
C ALA A 235 -9.24 14.92 -6.30
N PHE A 236 -10.44 14.70 -5.77
CA PHE A 236 -10.83 13.39 -5.25
C PHE A 236 -10.83 12.35 -6.39
N TYR A 237 -10.03 11.29 -6.26
CA TYR A 237 -9.86 10.31 -7.32
C TYR A 237 -11.09 9.40 -7.47
N LYS A 238 -11.53 9.21 -8.73
CA LYS A 238 -12.55 8.23 -9.10
C LYS A 238 -12.02 7.39 -10.26
N PHE A 239 -11.83 6.10 -10.01
CA PHE A 239 -11.45 5.11 -11.01
C PHE A 239 -12.59 4.92 -12.02
N THR A 240 -12.25 4.84 -13.30
CA THR A 240 -13.23 4.57 -14.37
C THR A 240 -13.11 3.12 -14.83
N SER A 241 -14.15 2.33 -14.57
CA SER A 241 -14.22 0.93 -15.00
C SER A 241 -14.34 0.80 -16.52
N SER A 242 -14.19 -0.42 -17.04
CA SER A 242 -14.45 -0.75 -18.45
C SER A 242 -15.90 -0.47 -18.89
N THR A 243 -16.84 -0.43 -17.95
CA THR A 243 -18.25 -0.08 -18.19
C THR A 243 -18.50 1.44 -18.15
N GLY A 244 -17.48 2.25 -17.91
CA GLY A 244 -17.60 3.70 -17.76
C GLY A 244 -18.09 4.16 -16.38
N LYS A 245 -18.32 3.23 -15.43
CA LYS A 245 -18.70 3.57 -14.05
C LYS A 245 -17.51 4.24 -13.37
N ARG A 246 -17.75 5.40 -12.75
CA ARG A 246 -16.75 6.17 -12.00
C ARG A 246 -16.97 6.00 -10.52
N LEU A 247 -16.03 5.38 -9.82
CA LEU A 247 -16.13 5.07 -8.39
C LEU A 247 -14.88 5.54 -7.64
N PRO A 248 -14.99 6.01 -6.39
CA PRO A 248 -13.83 6.19 -5.51
C PRO A 248 -12.97 4.91 -5.47
N LEU A 249 -11.65 5.04 -5.28
CA LEU A 249 -10.75 3.90 -5.14
C LEU A 249 -9.99 3.98 -3.81
N PHE A 250 -10.01 2.88 -3.06
CA PHE A 250 -9.37 2.72 -1.76
C PHE A 250 -8.41 1.53 -1.77
N TYR A 251 -7.18 1.77 -1.33
CA TYR A 251 -6.23 0.72 -1.00
C TYR A 251 -6.37 0.36 0.48
N VAL A 252 -6.40 -0.92 0.81
CA VAL A 252 -6.47 -1.38 2.21
C VAL A 252 -5.14 -2.07 2.56
N TYR A 253 -4.30 -1.40 3.36
CA TYR A 253 -3.04 -1.97 3.83
C TYR A 253 -3.28 -3.08 4.84
N ASP A 254 -2.51 -4.17 4.75
CA ASP A 254 -2.67 -5.35 5.63
C ASP A 254 -4.12 -5.85 5.74
N SER A 255 -4.85 -5.85 4.62
CA SER A 255 -6.26 -6.28 4.56
C SER A 255 -6.47 -7.71 5.08
N TYR A 256 -5.44 -8.55 5.01
CA TYR A 256 -5.45 -9.93 5.53
C TYR A 256 -5.53 -10.04 7.06
N LEU A 257 -5.40 -8.93 7.81
CA LEU A 257 -5.60 -8.92 9.27
C LEU A 257 -7.08 -9.03 9.65
N THR A 258 -7.99 -8.70 8.72
CA THR A 258 -9.44 -8.87 8.88
C THR A 258 -9.87 -10.08 8.04
N PRO A 259 -10.65 -11.02 8.60
CA PRO A 259 -11.01 -12.25 7.92
C PRO A 259 -11.93 -11.98 6.71
N PRO A 260 -11.90 -12.83 5.68
CA PRO A 260 -12.69 -12.65 4.46
C PRO A 260 -14.20 -12.65 4.73
N GLU A 261 -14.68 -13.36 5.74
CA GLU A 261 -16.10 -13.37 6.12
C GLU A 261 -16.56 -11.97 6.53
N SER A 262 -15.79 -11.27 7.38
CA SER A 262 -16.07 -9.87 7.75
C SER A 262 -16.02 -8.95 6.54
N TRP A 263 -15.02 -9.09 5.67
CA TRP A 263 -14.98 -8.30 4.44
C TRP A 263 -16.20 -8.54 3.56
N SER A 264 -16.69 -9.78 3.49
CA SER A 264 -17.84 -10.14 2.65
C SER A 264 -19.14 -9.48 3.11
N GLU A 265 -19.31 -9.24 4.41
CA GLU A 265 -20.45 -8.52 4.98
C GLU A 265 -20.51 -7.05 4.54
N PHE A 266 -19.35 -6.46 4.21
CA PHE A 266 -19.19 -5.08 3.77
C PHE A 266 -19.09 -4.95 2.23
N LEU A 267 -18.39 -5.85 1.57
CA LEU A 267 -17.98 -5.71 0.16
C LEU A 267 -18.77 -6.58 -0.82
N THR A 268 -19.70 -7.43 -0.36
CA THR A 268 -20.58 -8.19 -1.26
C THR A 268 -22.00 -7.63 -1.27
N PRO A 269 -22.76 -7.70 -2.39
CA PRO A 269 -24.13 -7.20 -2.45
C PRO A 269 -25.11 -7.81 -1.43
N THR A 270 -24.79 -9.00 -0.90
CA THR A 270 -25.61 -9.74 0.06
C THR A 270 -25.19 -9.53 1.51
N GLY A 271 -24.10 -8.79 1.75
CA GLY A 271 -23.59 -8.54 3.09
C GLY A 271 -24.54 -7.68 3.94
N SER A 272 -24.54 -7.89 5.25
CA SER A 272 -25.45 -7.25 6.22
C SER A 272 -25.35 -5.72 6.27
N HIS A 273 -24.18 -5.17 5.93
CA HIS A 273 -23.90 -3.73 5.90
C HIS A 273 -23.14 -3.35 4.63
N SER A 274 -23.58 -3.94 3.52
CA SER A 274 -22.93 -3.78 2.21
C SER A 274 -22.86 -2.33 1.75
N VAL A 275 -21.70 -1.95 1.22
CA VAL A 275 -21.52 -0.67 0.53
C VAL A 275 -21.99 -0.72 -0.93
N ARG A 276 -22.17 -1.92 -1.49
CA ARG A 276 -22.43 -2.13 -2.92
C ARG A 276 -23.81 -1.60 -3.30
N GLY A 277 -23.87 -0.79 -4.36
CA GLY A 277 -25.11 -0.16 -4.81
C GLY A 277 -25.60 1.01 -3.93
N SER A 278 -24.85 1.38 -2.88
CA SER A 278 -25.10 2.57 -2.07
C SER A 278 -24.43 3.82 -2.65
N ALA A 279 -24.67 4.98 -2.03
CA ALA A 279 -23.94 6.22 -2.35
C ALA A 279 -22.43 6.15 -2.03
N TYR A 280 -22.00 5.15 -1.25
CA TYR A 280 -20.63 4.94 -0.81
C TYR A 280 -19.90 3.84 -1.60
N ASP A 281 -20.57 3.26 -2.61
CA ASP A 281 -19.99 2.20 -3.45
C ASP A 281 -18.68 2.67 -4.07
N SER A 282 -17.65 1.83 -3.99
CA SER A 282 -16.26 2.18 -4.26
C SER A 282 -15.47 0.97 -4.76
N VAL A 283 -14.29 1.20 -5.30
CA VAL A 283 -13.33 0.15 -5.70
C VAL A 283 -12.37 -0.10 -4.53
N PHE A 284 -12.30 -1.34 -4.05
CA PHE A 284 -11.45 -1.74 -2.93
C PHE A 284 -10.32 -2.66 -3.39
N ILE A 285 -9.07 -2.27 -3.13
CA ILE A 285 -7.87 -3.00 -3.54
C ILE A 285 -7.16 -3.57 -2.31
N ALA A 286 -7.11 -4.90 -2.21
CA ALA A 286 -6.52 -5.63 -1.09
C ALA A 286 -5.01 -5.89 -1.25
N LEU A 287 -4.28 -5.96 -0.14
CA LEU A 287 -2.86 -6.30 -0.17
C LEU A 287 -2.66 -7.82 -0.30
N ILE A 288 -1.98 -8.27 -1.37
CA ILE A 288 -1.54 -9.65 -1.51
C ILE A 288 -0.12 -9.84 -0.97
N VAL A 289 0.04 -10.74 0.01
CA VAL A 289 1.33 -11.05 0.66
C VAL A 289 1.71 -12.51 0.44
N GLU A 290 0.79 -13.43 0.74
CA GLU A 290 0.96 -14.85 0.51
C GLU A 290 0.10 -15.33 -0.66
N GLU A 291 0.45 -16.46 -1.28
CA GLU A 291 -0.32 -17.00 -2.39
C GLU A 291 -1.77 -17.34 -2.02
N ARG A 292 -1.99 -17.83 -0.78
CA ARG A 292 -3.33 -18.18 -0.28
C ARG A 292 -4.29 -16.97 -0.26
N HIS A 293 -3.76 -15.76 -0.06
CA HIS A 293 -4.57 -14.54 0.01
C HIS A 293 -5.34 -14.28 -1.30
N LYS A 294 -4.94 -14.84 -2.45
CA LYS A 294 -5.72 -14.74 -3.71
C LYS A 294 -7.18 -15.16 -3.51
N HIS A 295 -7.40 -16.26 -2.81
CA HIS A 295 -8.74 -16.81 -2.59
C HIS A 295 -9.47 -16.07 -1.46
N ASP A 296 -8.75 -15.66 -0.40
CA ASP A 296 -9.32 -14.88 0.70
C ASP A 296 -9.79 -13.50 0.19
N ILE A 297 -9.00 -12.84 -0.67
CA ILE A 297 -9.34 -11.56 -1.30
C ILE A 297 -10.59 -11.71 -2.16
N LEU A 298 -10.67 -12.77 -2.97
CA LEU A 298 -11.85 -13.04 -3.80
C LEU A 298 -13.09 -13.31 -2.94
N ALA A 299 -12.97 -14.15 -1.91
CA ALA A 299 -14.05 -14.48 -0.98
C ALA A 299 -14.53 -13.25 -0.18
N GLY A 300 -13.60 -12.34 0.15
CA GLY A 300 -13.90 -11.09 0.83
C GLY A 300 -14.64 -10.05 -0.03
N GLY A 301 -14.77 -10.26 -1.35
CA GLY A 301 -15.51 -9.34 -2.23
C GLY A 301 -14.74 -8.08 -2.65
N PHE A 302 -13.41 -8.09 -2.56
CA PHE A 302 -12.56 -7.01 -3.08
C PHE A 302 -12.63 -6.90 -4.60
N ASP A 303 -12.38 -5.70 -5.13
CA ASP A 303 -12.37 -5.41 -6.57
C ASP A 303 -11.00 -5.64 -7.21
N GLY A 304 -9.95 -5.85 -6.41
CA GLY A 304 -8.60 -6.04 -6.91
C GLY A 304 -7.56 -6.30 -5.83
N MET A 305 -6.32 -6.46 -6.26
CA MET A 305 -5.17 -6.64 -5.37
C MET A 305 -3.93 -5.85 -5.82
N TYR A 306 -3.14 -5.40 -4.84
CA TYR A 306 -1.86 -4.71 -5.01
C TYR A 306 -0.77 -5.33 -4.13
N THR A 307 0.50 -5.02 -4.41
CA THR A 307 1.64 -5.76 -3.83
C THR A 307 2.50 -4.96 -2.83
N TYR A 308 2.36 -3.63 -2.81
CA TYR A 308 3.03 -2.65 -1.96
C TYR A 308 4.56 -2.71 -1.92
N PHE A 309 5.16 -3.76 -1.34
CA PHE A 309 6.57 -3.77 -0.95
C PHE A 309 7.53 -3.56 -2.13
N ALA A 310 8.45 -2.59 -1.98
CA ALA A 310 9.49 -2.30 -2.97
C ALA A 310 10.55 -3.40 -3.08
N SER A 311 10.71 -4.23 -2.04
CA SER A 311 11.67 -5.33 -2.02
C SER A 311 11.17 -6.56 -2.76
N ASN A 312 11.68 -6.76 -3.98
CA ASN A 312 11.54 -8.01 -4.71
C ASN A 312 12.00 -9.21 -3.87
N GLY A 313 11.12 -10.20 -3.71
CA GLY A 313 11.37 -11.41 -2.91
C GLY A 313 10.93 -11.33 -1.44
N PHE A 314 10.44 -10.19 -0.96
CA PHE A 314 9.97 -10.06 0.43
C PHE A 314 8.70 -10.86 0.70
N SER A 315 7.74 -10.83 -0.22
CA SER A 315 6.50 -11.58 -0.14
C SER A 315 6.20 -12.30 -1.46
N PHE A 316 5.20 -13.19 -1.48
CA PHE A 316 4.71 -13.77 -2.73
C PHE A 316 4.23 -12.66 -3.68
N GLY A 317 3.51 -11.67 -3.16
CA GLY A 317 3.01 -10.53 -3.93
C GLY A 317 4.11 -9.63 -4.49
N SER A 318 5.15 -9.33 -3.72
CA SER A 318 6.23 -8.44 -4.18
C SER A 318 7.28 -9.13 -5.06
N SER A 319 7.20 -10.44 -5.23
CA SER A 319 8.11 -11.20 -6.08
C SER A 319 7.72 -11.09 -7.55
N HIS A 320 8.53 -10.39 -8.35
CA HIS A 320 8.20 -10.06 -9.75
C HIS A 320 7.84 -11.28 -10.61
N GLN A 321 8.48 -12.43 -10.34
CA GLN A 321 8.23 -13.69 -11.04
C GLN A 321 6.78 -14.20 -10.91
N ASN A 322 6.05 -13.76 -9.89
CA ASN A 322 4.68 -14.18 -9.61
C ASN A 322 3.63 -13.28 -10.29
N TRP A 323 4.02 -12.09 -10.76
CA TRP A 323 3.06 -11.08 -11.26
C TRP A 323 2.23 -11.55 -12.45
N LYS A 324 2.81 -12.33 -13.38
CA LYS A 324 2.04 -12.93 -14.48
C LYS A 324 0.97 -13.91 -13.98
N ALA A 325 1.28 -14.70 -12.95
CA ALA A 325 0.32 -15.63 -12.35
C ALA A 325 -0.77 -14.91 -11.55
N ILE A 326 -0.41 -13.85 -10.82
CA ILE A 326 -1.37 -13.00 -10.09
C ILE A 326 -2.30 -12.30 -11.08
N LYS A 327 -1.75 -11.70 -12.15
CA LYS A 327 -2.55 -11.09 -13.23
C LYS A 327 -3.52 -12.09 -13.85
N ALA A 328 -3.06 -13.29 -14.21
CA ALA A 328 -3.91 -14.31 -14.80
C ALA A 328 -5.05 -14.74 -13.85
N PHE A 329 -4.77 -14.83 -12.54
CA PHE A 329 -5.80 -15.07 -11.54
C PHE A 329 -6.80 -13.91 -11.48
N CYS A 330 -6.33 -12.67 -11.51
CA CYS A 330 -7.18 -11.49 -11.48
C CYS A 330 -8.09 -11.42 -12.70
N ASP A 331 -7.53 -11.63 -13.90
CA ASP A 331 -8.29 -11.65 -15.16
C ASP A 331 -9.37 -12.74 -15.17
N GLY A 332 -9.03 -13.95 -14.69
CA GLY A 332 -9.97 -15.05 -14.58
C GLY A 332 -11.12 -14.81 -13.59
N ASN A 333 -10.97 -13.86 -12.66
CA ASN A 333 -11.95 -13.55 -11.62
C ASN A 333 -12.49 -12.12 -11.69
N SER A 334 -12.24 -11.39 -12.78
CA SER A 334 -12.66 -9.98 -12.96
C SER A 334 -12.17 -9.04 -11.86
N LEU A 335 -10.96 -9.28 -11.35
CA LEU A 335 -10.28 -8.44 -10.36
C LEU A 335 -9.26 -7.52 -11.05
N LEU A 336 -9.01 -6.35 -10.48
CA LEU A 336 -7.88 -5.50 -10.85
C LEU A 336 -6.58 -6.05 -10.26
N PHE A 337 -5.51 -6.04 -11.06
CA PHE A 337 -4.16 -6.23 -10.56
C PHE A 337 -3.36 -4.93 -10.69
N ILE A 338 -2.86 -4.44 -9.54
CA ILE A 338 -2.06 -3.23 -9.44
C ILE A 338 -0.68 -3.58 -8.87
N PRO A 339 0.30 -3.97 -9.70
CA PRO A 339 1.66 -4.22 -9.21
C PRO A 339 2.26 -2.94 -8.64
N SER A 340 2.97 -3.08 -7.53
CA SER A 340 3.71 -1.99 -6.88
C SER A 340 5.20 -2.13 -7.15
N VAL A 341 5.81 -1.06 -7.68
CA VAL A 341 7.23 -0.99 -8.05
C VAL A 341 7.95 0.03 -7.17
N GLY A 342 9.21 -0.21 -6.81
CA GLY A 342 10.00 0.73 -6.02
C GLY A 342 11.45 0.85 -6.49
N PRO A 343 12.12 1.97 -6.17
CA PRO A 343 13.47 2.26 -6.65
C PRO A 343 14.57 1.45 -5.96
N GLY A 344 14.25 0.89 -4.80
CA GLY A 344 15.12 0.12 -3.91
C GLY A 344 14.48 0.06 -2.52
N TYR A 345 15.21 -0.45 -1.54
CA TYR A 345 14.75 -0.54 -0.15
C TYR A 345 15.93 -0.56 0.80
N ILE A 346 15.87 0.21 1.88
CA ILE A 346 16.82 0.17 2.99
C ILE A 346 16.24 0.90 4.22
N ASP A 347 15.80 0.12 5.20
CA ASP A 347 15.18 0.61 6.43
C ASP A 347 16.08 0.48 7.67
N THR A 348 17.35 0.12 7.49
CA THR A 348 18.27 -0.20 8.59
C THR A 348 18.55 0.97 9.54
N SER A 349 18.21 2.20 9.15
CA SER A 349 18.21 3.35 10.05
C SER A 349 17.25 3.17 11.23
N ILE A 350 16.04 2.65 10.97
CA ILE A 350 15.01 2.42 11.99
C ILE A 350 14.83 0.93 12.34
N ARG A 351 15.21 -0.01 11.47
CA ARG A 351 15.18 -1.46 11.71
C ARG A 351 16.55 -2.09 11.44
N PRO A 352 17.53 -1.93 12.35
CA PRO A 352 18.92 -2.38 12.11
C PRO A 352 19.07 -3.88 11.79
N TRP A 353 18.09 -4.68 12.19
CA TRP A 353 18.02 -6.13 11.97
C TRP A 353 17.48 -6.55 10.60
N ASN A 354 16.96 -5.62 9.80
CA ASN A 354 16.22 -5.92 8.58
C ASN A 354 17.07 -5.87 7.29
N ASN A 355 18.40 -5.86 7.40
CA ASN A 355 19.31 -5.70 6.25
C ASN A 355 19.16 -6.77 5.14
N HIS A 356 18.60 -7.94 5.45
CA HIS A 356 18.35 -8.99 4.45
C HIS A 356 17.32 -8.57 3.37
N ASN A 357 16.46 -7.61 3.69
CA ASN A 357 15.50 -7.03 2.77
C ASN A 357 16.04 -5.83 1.99
N THR A 358 17.25 -5.35 2.29
CA THR A 358 17.89 -4.26 1.55
C THR A 358 18.02 -4.60 0.07
N ARG A 359 17.68 -3.63 -0.79
CA ARG A 359 17.82 -3.68 -2.23
C ARG A 359 18.47 -2.39 -2.70
N ASN A 360 19.74 -2.48 -3.12
CA ASN A 360 20.47 -1.34 -3.65
C ASN A 360 19.78 -0.84 -4.92
N ARG A 361 19.73 0.49 -5.09
CA ARG A 361 19.09 1.09 -6.27
C ARG A 361 19.86 0.84 -7.57
N VAL A 362 21.16 0.55 -7.47
CA VAL A 362 22.09 0.30 -8.60
C VAL A 362 21.93 1.39 -9.69
N ASN A 363 22.00 2.66 -9.28
CA ASN A 363 21.83 3.83 -10.15
C ASN A 363 20.53 3.83 -10.99
N GLY A 364 19.46 3.23 -10.48
CA GLY A 364 18.16 3.12 -11.15
C GLY A 364 17.89 1.76 -11.81
N ARG A 365 18.89 0.90 -12.00
CA ARG A 365 18.69 -0.41 -12.66
C ARG A 365 17.74 -1.34 -11.89
N TYR A 366 17.73 -1.25 -10.56
CA TYR A 366 16.75 -1.98 -9.75
C TYR A 366 15.32 -1.55 -10.09
N TYR A 367 15.10 -0.23 -10.16
CA TYR A 367 13.79 0.35 -10.47
C TYR A 367 13.33 -0.02 -11.88
N GLU A 368 14.20 0.14 -12.88
CA GLU A 368 13.92 -0.24 -14.28
C GLU A 368 13.55 -1.73 -14.41
N THR A 369 14.19 -2.60 -13.63
CA THR A 369 13.87 -4.03 -13.61
C THR A 369 12.46 -4.28 -13.05
N ALA A 370 12.07 -3.56 -12.00
CA ALA A 370 10.72 -3.65 -11.43
C ALA A 370 9.67 -3.08 -12.40
N LEU A 371 9.94 -1.93 -13.01
CA LEU A 371 9.05 -1.29 -14.00
C LEU A 371 8.86 -2.17 -15.23
N GLN A 372 9.92 -2.80 -15.77
CA GLN A 372 9.81 -3.77 -16.86
C GLN A 372 8.93 -4.96 -16.47
N ALA A 373 9.12 -5.52 -15.28
CA ALA A 373 8.34 -6.65 -14.83
C ALA A 373 6.84 -6.31 -14.68
N ALA A 374 6.53 -5.09 -14.24
CA ALA A 374 5.16 -4.60 -14.15
C ALA A 374 4.56 -4.43 -15.55
N LEU A 375 5.30 -3.82 -16.49
CA LEU A 375 4.91 -3.65 -17.88
C LEU A 375 4.62 -5.01 -18.56
N ASP A 376 5.50 -6.00 -18.36
CA ASP A 376 5.34 -7.37 -18.87
C ASP A 376 4.10 -8.10 -18.35
N ALA A 377 3.60 -7.70 -17.17
CA ALA A 377 2.37 -8.23 -16.58
C ALA A 377 1.10 -7.57 -17.14
N ARG A 378 1.23 -6.51 -17.95
CA ARG A 378 0.13 -5.77 -18.61
C ARG A 378 -1.01 -5.34 -17.66
N PRO A 379 -0.73 -4.67 -16.54
CA PRO A 379 -1.75 -4.23 -15.61
C PRO A 379 -2.51 -3.02 -16.16
N ASP A 380 -3.73 -2.79 -15.64
CA ASP A 380 -4.51 -1.57 -15.91
C ASP A 380 -3.97 -0.34 -15.17
N VAL A 381 -3.34 -0.54 -14.02
CA VAL A 381 -2.79 0.52 -13.16
C VAL A 381 -1.46 0.02 -12.61
N VAL A 382 -0.46 0.89 -12.50
CA VAL A 382 0.79 0.61 -11.79
C VAL A 382 0.90 1.53 -10.59
N ALA A 383 1.31 1.01 -9.43
CA ALA A 383 1.56 1.80 -8.24
C ALA A 383 3.07 1.93 -7.96
N ILE A 384 3.51 3.09 -7.50
CA ILE A 384 4.90 3.36 -7.13
C ILE A 384 5.01 3.42 -5.61
N THR A 385 5.87 2.58 -5.06
CA THR A 385 6.27 2.57 -3.66
C THR A 385 7.70 3.11 -3.58
N SER A 386 7.89 4.40 -3.30
CA SER A 386 6.90 5.42 -2.90
C SER A 386 7.33 6.82 -3.35
N PHE A 387 6.49 7.84 -3.14
CA PHE A 387 6.94 9.22 -3.24
C PHE A 387 7.96 9.52 -2.15
N ASN A 388 7.58 9.40 -0.87
CA ASN A 388 8.35 9.91 0.27
C ASN A 388 8.36 9.00 1.52
N GLU A 389 8.32 7.68 1.39
CA GLU A 389 8.55 6.78 2.54
C GLU A 389 10.06 6.72 2.86
N TRP A 390 10.55 7.78 3.51
CA TRP A 390 11.97 7.98 3.79
C TRP A 390 12.54 6.93 4.73
N HIS A 391 11.75 6.41 5.67
CA HIS A 391 12.20 5.42 6.64
C HIS A 391 12.66 4.13 5.97
N GLU A 392 11.99 3.74 4.91
CA GLU A 392 12.26 2.49 4.18
C GLU A 392 13.17 2.68 2.97
N GLY A 393 13.60 3.91 2.70
CA GLY A 393 14.50 4.21 1.59
C GLY A 393 13.88 3.92 0.21
N THR A 394 12.55 3.94 0.11
CA THR A 394 11.79 3.64 -1.12
C THR A 394 11.36 4.89 -1.89
N GLN A 395 11.66 6.07 -1.36
CA GLN A 395 11.25 7.36 -1.92
C GLN A 395 11.84 7.65 -3.31
N ILE A 396 11.06 8.26 -4.19
CA ILE A 396 11.54 8.89 -5.42
C ILE A 396 11.67 10.43 -5.30
N GLU A 397 11.17 11.01 -4.21
CA GLU A 397 11.39 12.41 -3.83
C GLU A 397 12.90 12.75 -3.86
N ARG A 398 13.23 13.99 -4.24
CA ARG A 398 14.60 14.48 -4.34
C ARG A 398 15.41 14.22 -3.07
N ALA A 399 16.54 13.53 -3.21
CA ALA A 399 17.53 13.34 -2.16
C ALA A 399 18.87 13.98 -2.52
N VAL A 400 19.58 14.46 -1.51
CA VAL A 400 20.89 15.13 -1.66
C VAL A 400 22.00 14.44 -0.88
N PRO A 401 23.26 14.51 -1.35
CA PRO A 401 24.41 14.08 -0.56
C PRO A 401 24.50 14.85 0.76
N LYS A 402 24.51 14.12 1.88
CA LYS A 402 24.68 14.69 3.22
C LYS A 402 25.70 13.88 4.00
N LYS A 403 26.64 14.59 4.62
CA LYS A 403 27.64 14.02 5.52
C LYS A 403 27.65 14.82 6.82
N THR A 404 27.60 14.10 7.93
CA THR A 404 27.78 14.63 9.28
C THR A 404 29.06 14.04 9.88
N VAL A 405 29.35 14.39 11.13
CA VAL A 405 30.50 13.81 11.85
C VAL A 405 30.33 12.30 12.06
N THR A 406 29.10 11.84 12.25
CA THR A 406 28.78 10.46 12.64
C THR A 406 28.19 9.63 11.49
N ARG A 407 27.77 10.26 10.38
CA ARG A 407 26.98 9.60 9.36
C ARG A 407 27.28 10.10 7.95
N VAL A 408 27.26 9.18 6.99
CA VAL A 408 27.20 9.46 5.56
C VAL A 408 25.86 8.91 5.08
N TYR A 409 24.99 9.78 4.60
CA TYR A 409 23.72 9.35 4.01
C TYR A 409 23.95 8.80 2.62
N LEU A 410 23.11 7.86 2.21
CA LEU A 410 23.03 7.45 0.82
C LEU A 410 22.43 8.58 -0.01
N ASP A 411 22.78 8.61 -1.29
CA ASP A 411 22.34 9.63 -2.24
C ASP A 411 22.15 9.02 -3.64
N TYR A 412 21.87 9.88 -4.62
CA TYR A 412 21.56 9.48 -5.99
C TYR A 412 22.76 9.62 -6.95
N GLN A 413 23.96 9.90 -6.44
CA GLN A 413 25.15 10.05 -7.26
C GLN A 413 25.46 8.76 -8.03
N PRO A 414 25.98 8.87 -9.28
CA PRO A 414 26.47 10.09 -9.94
C PRO A 414 25.37 10.95 -10.60
N HIS A 415 24.10 10.60 -10.44
CA HIS A 415 22.98 11.37 -11.00
C HIS A 415 22.55 12.53 -10.08
N GLY A 416 21.69 13.41 -10.59
CA GLY A 416 21.11 14.51 -9.83
C GLY A 416 19.93 14.07 -8.95
N PRO A 417 19.41 14.98 -8.10
CA PRO A 417 18.27 14.70 -7.20
C PRO A 417 16.99 14.27 -7.94
N ASP A 418 16.80 14.73 -9.18
CA ASP A 418 15.63 14.42 -10.02
C ASP A 418 15.65 13.02 -10.67
N HIS A 419 16.73 12.27 -10.54
CA HIS A 419 16.95 11.02 -11.31
C HIS A 419 15.78 10.04 -11.27
N TYR A 420 15.18 9.82 -10.10
CA TYR A 420 14.08 8.87 -9.96
C TYR A 420 12.76 9.43 -10.47
N LEU A 421 12.53 10.75 -10.39
CA LEU A 421 11.38 11.41 -11.00
C LEU A 421 11.43 11.30 -12.53
N GLU A 422 12.60 11.58 -13.12
CA GLU A 422 12.84 11.45 -14.56
C GLU A 422 12.70 9.99 -15.04
N LEU A 423 13.20 9.05 -14.25
CA LEU A 423 13.05 7.62 -14.56
C LEU A 423 11.57 7.20 -14.54
N THR A 424 10.81 7.63 -13.53
CA THR A 424 9.37 7.38 -13.45
C THR A 424 8.65 7.94 -14.67
N ARG A 425 8.93 9.19 -15.08
CA ARG A 425 8.31 9.80 -16.26
C ARG A 425 8.53 8.97 -17.52
N ARG A 426 9.79 8.61 -17.81
CA ARG A 426 10.14 7.81 -19.01
C ARG A 426 9.37 6.49 -19.06
N TRP A 427 9.20 5.84 -17.90
CA TRP A 427 8.46 4.59 -17.81
C TRP A 427 6.95 4.77 -17.82
N ALA A 428 6.42 5.87 -17.29
CA ALA A 428 5.00 6.19 -17.39
C ALA A 428 4.59 6.44 -18.85
N GLU A 429 5.42 7.16 -19.62
CA GLU A 429 5.23 7.37 -21.06
C GLU A 429 5.31 6.05 -21.84
N GLN A 430 6.30 5.20 -21.55
CA GLN A 430 6.42 3.88 -22.17
C GLN A 430 5.23 2.97 -21.84
N TYR A 431 4.83 2.94 -20.56
CA TYR A 431 3.69 2.16 -20.09
C TYR A 431 2.40 2.58 -20.80
N ASN A 432 2.14 3.88 -20.89
CA ASN A 432 0.94 4.38 -21.56
C ASN A 432 0.92 4.02 -23.05
N LYS A 433 2.06 4.20 -23.74
CA LYS A 433 2.21 3.83 -25.15
C LYS A 433 1.99 2.34 -25.40
N GLU A 434 2.52 1.46 -24.54
CA GLU A 434 2.30 0.02 -24.68
C GLU A 434 0.86 -0.37 -24.34
N LYS A 435 0.26 0.26 -23.33
CA LYS A 435 -1.13 0.04 -22.95
C LYS A 435 -2.09 0.36 -24.09
N GLU A 436 -1.88 1.44 -24.83
CA GLU A 436 -2.66 1.74 -26.04
C GLU A 436 -2.57 0.63 -27.10
N GLN A 437 -1.40 -0.01 -27.24
CA GLN A 437 -1.22 -1.12 -28.18
C GLN A 437 -1.89 -2.42 -27.72
N TRP A 438 -2.02 -2.66 -26.41
CA TRP A 438 -2.69 -3.84 -25.88
C TRP A 438 -4.22 -3.75 -25.95
N LEU A 439 -4.75 -2.52 -26.03
CA LEU A 439 -6.18 -2.22 -26.09
C LEU A 439 -6.73 -2.08 -27.52
N MET A 440 -5.85 -2.03 -28.51
CA MET A 440 -6.17 -2.23 -29.93
C MET A 440 -6.22 -3.72 -30.27
#